data_AF-A0A6N8ITJ8-F1
#
_entry.id   AF-A0A6N8ITJ8-F1
#
_cell.length_a   1.000
_cell.length_b   1.000
_cell.length_c   1.000
_cell.angle_alpha   90.00
_cell.angle_beta   90.00
_cell.angle_gamma   90.00
#
_symmetry.space_group_name_H-M   'P 1'
#
loop_
_entity.id
_entity.type
_entity.pdbx_description
1 polymer ?
#
loop_
_entity_poly.entity_id
_entity_poly.type
_entity_poly.pdbx_seq_one_letter_code
_entity_poly.pdbx_strand_id
1 'polypeptide(L)'
;MAGPPGLTRGSGLRLAALLAAVLVMHGIALQWVSRLHAQSSALKPMAPPLYTRLVVPQAPPPPAAAPAAAEPAPSRPTARVRPARPQPKPRPPTEPVPATAPAAPEQPAVPPDTMAQAEPEPPAAAASAPATAASAAAPAEPAVVAASAPQAGASAPGAGVASTWPPDTRLRYRLGGRFRSGELHGDARVLWQRDDTRYQVRVEVDVGFLASLVMTSQGEVGPTLQPQAYEEQRNGRPRGLRIGEREILLANGNVIAKPPDVQDTASQFVELAHRFATGRDRLEVGNAVTFSMARPGAVDLWTYDIVEREVLATKLGPIEAFHLKPRPIANPRGNITAEMWFAPALQYLPVRIRVNMGDEAQVDLLVEAIDQK
;
A
#
# COMPACT_ATOMS: atom_id res chain seq x y z
N MET A 1 -36.04 -77.99 -4.42
CA MET A 1 -35.55 -76.60 -4.27
C MET A 1 -35.99 -75.83 -5.50
N ALA A 2 -36.56 -74.63 -5.35
CA ALA A 2 -36.84 -73.75 -6.48
C ALA A 2 -35.66 -72.79 -6.68
N GLY A 3 -35.17 -72.64 -7.91
CA GLY A 3 -34.17 -71.62 -8.24
C GLY A 3 -34.78 -70.22 -8.20
N PRO A 4 -34.00 -69.16 -7.91
CA PRO A 4 -34.51 -67.80 -7.90
C PRO A 4 -35.02 -67.39 -9.29
N PRO A 5 -36.12 -66.62 -9.39
CA PRO A 5 -36.69 -66.22 -10.68
C PRO A 5 -35.72 -65.30 -11.43
N GLY A 6 -35.36 -65.70 -12.65
CA GLY A 6 -34.46 -64.93 -13.50
C GLY A 6 -35.04 -63.55 -13.85
N LEU A 7 -34.20 -62.51 -13.77
CA LEU A 7 -34.57 -61.15 -14.16
C LEU A 7 -35.01 -61.13 -15.63
N THR A 8 -36.26 -60.74 -15.88
CA THR A 8 -36.78 -60.63 -17.24
C THR A 8 -36.06 -59.51 -17.99
N ARG A 9 -35.95 -59.63 -19.32
CA ARG A 9 -35.16 -58.68 -20.15
C ARG A 9 -35.60 -57.22 -19.96
N GLY A 10 -36.88 -56.99 -19.67
CA GLY A 10 -37.44 -55.68 -19.35
C GLY A 10 -37.15 -55.17 -17.93
N SER A 11 -36.99 -56.03 -16.92
CA SER A 11 -36.58 -55.57 -15.58
C SER A 11 -35.09 -55.22 -15.54
N GLY A 12 -34.24 -55.96 -16.25
CA GLY A 12 -32.82 -55.65 -16.43
C GLY A 12 -32.60 -54.28 -17.07
N LEU A 13 -33.35 -53.96 -18.15
CA LEU A 13 -33.30 -52.63 -18.80
C LEU A 13 -33.72 -51.49 -17.85
N ARG A 14 -34.74 -51.69 -17.02
CA ARG A 14 -35.17 -50.69 -16.02
C ARG A 14 -34.13 -50.47 -14.92
N LEU A 15 -33.50 -51.54 -14.43
CA LEU A 15 -32.39 -51.47 -13.47
C LEU A 15 -31.17 -50.74 -14.05
N ALA A 16 -30.80 -51.03 -15.29
CA ALA A 16 -29.71 -50.34 -15.98
C ALA A 16 -30.01 -48.83 -16.18
N ALA A 17 -31.23 -48.48 -16.58
CA ALA A 17 -31.65 -47.08 -16.73
C ALA A 17 -31.65 -46.31 -15.40
N LEU A 18 -32.12 -46.94 -14.31
CA LEU A 18 -32.10 -46.35 -12.98
C LEU A 18 -30.67 -46.16 -12.46
N LEU A 19 -29.80 -47.16 -12.63
CA LEU A 19 -28.38 -47.05 -12.29
C LEU A 19 -27.70 -45.92 -13.06
N ALA A 20 -27.95 -45.80 -14.37
CA ALA A 20 -27.43 -44.71 -15.19
C ALA A 20 -27.93 -43.34 -14.70
N ALA A 21 -29.22 -43.19 -14.39
CA ALA A 21 -29.78 -41.95 -13.84
C ALA A 21 -29.16 -41.57 -12.48
N VAL A 22 -28.96 -42.54 -11.59
CA VAL A 22 -28.30 -42.34 -10.29
C VAL A 22 -26.84 -41.93 -10.46
N LEU A 23 -26.10 -42.56 -11.39
CA LEU A 23 -24.71 -42.19 -11.71
C LEU A 23 -24.62 -40.78 -12.34
N VAL A 24 -25.55 -40.40 -13.21
CA VAL A 24 -25.63 -39.04 -13.77
C VAL A 24 -25.92 -38.02 -12.67
N MET A 25 -26.86 -38.28 -11.76
CA MET A 25 -27.10 -37.40 -10.61
C MET A 25 -25.88 -37.29 -9.69
N HIS A 26 -25.17 -38.38 -9.41
CA HIS A 26 -23.91 -38.32 -8.64
C HIS A 26 -22.82 -37.55 -9.39
N GLY A 27 -22.71 -37.70 -10.71
CA GLY A 27 -21.80 -36.91 -11.54
C GLY A 27 -22.10 -35.42 -11.48
N ILE A 28 -23.37 -35.02 -11.60
CA ILE A 28 -23.81 -33.62 -11.48
C ILE A 28 -23.57 -33.09 -10.06
N ALA A 29 -23.90 -33.85 -9.02
CA ALA A 29 -23.71 -33.45 -7.63
C ALA A 29 -22.21 -33.31 -7.29
N LEU A 30 -21.36 -34.27 -7.69
CA LEU A 30 -19.92 -34.18 -7.53
C LEU A 30 -19.33 -33.03 -8.35
N GLN A 31 -19.81 -32.77 -9.57
CA GLN A 31 -19.38 -31.62 -10.36
C GLN A 31 -19.81 -30.29 -9.74
N TRP A 32 -20.99 -30.23 -9.10
CA TRP A 32 -21.47 -29.06 -8.37
C TRP A 32 -20.65 -28.81 -7.09
N VAL A 33 -20.48 -29.83 -6.24
CA VAL A 33 -19.60 -29.76 -5.04
C VAL A 33 -18.16 -29.42 -5.42
N SER A 34 -17.66 -29.98 -6.53
CA SER A 34 -16.35 -29.67 -7.10
C SER A 34 -16.26 -28.21 -7.54
N ARG A 35 -17.28 -27.63 -8.20
CA ARG A 35 -17.32 -26.19 -8.53
C ARG A 35 -17.40 -25.29 -7.28
N LEU A 36 -18.02 -25.75 -6.19
CA LEU A 36 -18.01 -25.00 -4.91
C LEU A 36 -16.64 -25.04 -4.22
N HIS A 37 -15.91 -26.16 -4.29
CA HIS A 37 -14.55 -26.27 -3.75
C HIS A 37 -13.50 -25.62 -4.67
N ALA A 38 -13.71 -25.67 -5.98
CA ALA A 38 -12.94 -24.97 -6.99
C ALA A 38 -13.41 -23.51 -7.09
N GLN A 39 -13.24 -22.77 -5.99
CA GLN A 39 -12.77 -21.39 -6.10
C GLN A 39 -11.41 -21.45 -6.80
N SER A 40 -11.43 -21.52 -8.14
CA SER A 40 -10.24 -21.67 -8.97
C SER A 40 -9.26 -20.56 -8.64
N SER A 41 -8.02 -20.94 -8.28
CA SER A 41 -7.02 -19.98 -7.82
C SER A 41 -6.94 -18.79 -8.76
N ALA A 42 -7.11 -17.60 -8.21
CA ALA A 42 -7.08 -16.34 -8.93
C ALA A 42 -5.64 -15.94 -9.32
N LEU A 43 -4.64 -16.67 -8.80
CA LEU A 43 -3.23 -16.49 -9.09
C LEU A 43 -2.89 -16.96 -10.50
N LYS A 44 -2.23 -16.08 -11.27
CA LYS A 44 -1.61 -16.37 -12.57
C LYS A 44 -0.22 -16.98 -12.31
N PRO A 45 0.25 -17.97 -13.07
CA PRO A 45 1.63 -18.45 -12.93
C PRO A 45 2.64 -17.37 -13.33
N MET A 46 3.74 -17.27 -12.59
CA MET A 46 4.89 -16.42 -12.90
C MET A 46 6.18 -17.24 -12.87
N ALA A 47 7.18 -16.85 -13.66
CA ALA A 47 8.46 -17.55 -13.72
C ALA A 47 9.27 -17.40 -12.42
N PRO A 48 9.98 -18.43 -11.94
CA PRO A 48 10.87 -18.31 -10.78
C PRO A 48 12.01 -17.30 -11.04
N PRO A 49 12.22 -16.30 -10.17
CA PRO A 49 13.29 -15.33 -10.33
C PRO A 49 14.66 -15.90 -9.94
N LEU A 50 15.69 -15.40 -10.60
CA LEU A 50 17.10 -15.64 -10.24
C LEU A 50 17.59 -14.51 -9.33
N TYR A 51 18.27 -14.87 -8.24
CA TYR A 51 18.86 -13.93 -7.29
C TYR A 51 20.38 -14.08 -7.33
N THR A 52 21.09 -12.97 -7.48
CA THR A 52 22.52 -12.90 -7.83
C THR A 52 23.35 -12.02 -6.90
N ARG A 53 22.71 -11.23 -6.04
CA ARG A 53 23.33 -10.28 -5.12
C ARG A 53 22.83 -10.49 -3.69
N LEU A 54 23.71 -10.40 -2.69
CA LEU A 54 23.32 -10.25 -1.28
C LEU A 54 23.21 -8.75 -0.94
N VAL A 55 22.15 -8.34 -0.24
CA VAL A 55 22.04 -6.99 0.32
C VAL A 55 22.68 -6.97 1.71
N VAL A 56 23.69 -6.11 1.88
CA VAL A 56 24.31 -5.79 3.17
C VAL A 56 23.82 -4.43 3.66
N PRO A 57 23.79 -4.17 4.98
CA PRO A 57 23.43 -2.87 5.52
C PRO A 57 24.32 -1.76 4.97
N GLN A 58 23.72 -0.65 4.56
CA GLN A 58 24.41 0.56 4.11
C GLN A 58 24.01 1.72 5.03
N ALA A 59 24.86 2.74 5.14
CA ALA A 59 24.45 3.98 5.79
C ALA A 59 23.26 4.57 5.03
N PRO A 60 22.18 5.02 5.72
CA PRO A 60 21.09 5.71 5.04
C PRO A 60 21.63 6.92 4.29
N PRO A 61 21.13 7.24 3.08
CA PRO A 61 21.48 8.49 2.42
C PRO A 61 21.13 9.64 3.36
N PRO A 62 22.02 10.63 3.56
CA PRO A 62 21.72 11.76 4.43
C PRO A 62 20.46 12.45 3.91
N PRO A 63 19.51 12.84 4.78
CA PRO A 63 18.29 13.52 4.35
C PRO A 63 18.68 14.75 3.53
N ALA A 64 18.07 14.90 2.35
CA ALA A 64 18.39 15.96 1.41
C ALA A 64 18.38 17.31 2.14
N ALA A 65 19.55 17.95 2.22
CA ALA A 65 19.73 19.11 3.06
C ALA A 65 18.70 20.18 2.69
N ALA A 66 17.88 20.58 3.66
CA ALA A 66 16.99 21.72 3.49
C ALA A 66 17.84 22.90 2.99
N PRO A 67 17.42 23.63 1.94
CA PRO A 67 18.24 24.65 1.31
C PRO A 67 18.68 25.64 2.38
N ALA A 68 20.00 25.72 2.60
CA ALA A 68 20.56 26.43 3.75
C ALA A 68 20.04 27.86 3.76
N ALA A 69 19.32 28.22 4.84
CA ALA A 69 18.80 29.57 5.01
C ALA A 69 20.00 30.53 4.97
N ALA A 70 20.03 31.37 3.93
CA ALA A 70 21.20 32.19 3.64
C ALA A 70 21.53 33.08 4.85
N GLU A 71 22.72 32.87 5.42
CA GLU A 71 23.17 33.60 6.60
C GLU A 71 23.18 35.10 6.29
N PRO A 72 22.46 35.94 7.08
CA PRO A 72 22.28 37.34 6.73
C PRO A 72 23.62 38.08 6.80
N ALA A 73 24.10 38.53 5.64
CA ALA A 73 25.41 39.16 5.51
C ALA A 73 25.56 40.34 6.51
N PRO A 74 26.71 40.45 7.21
CA PRO A 74 26.89 41.41 8.30
C PRO A 74 26.75 42.85 7.79
N SER A 75 25.86 43.61 8.43
CA SER A 75 25.54 44.99 8.03
C SER A 75 26.72 45.93 8.25
N ARG A 76 27.31 46.39 7.14
CA ARG A 76 28.45 47.32 7.14
C ARG A 76 28.05 48.65 7.79
N PRO A 77 28.83 49.21 8.75
CA PRO A 77 28.40 50.36 9.53
C PRO A 77 28.38 51.65 8.71
N THR A 78 27.18 52.14 8.36
CA THR A 78 26.98 53.41 7.67
C THR A 78 26.90 54.60 8.62
N ALA A 79 27.84 55.54 8.46
CA ALA A 79 27.84 56.95 8.85
C ALA A 79 26.88 57.42 9.97
N ARG A 80 27.46 57.79 11.12
CA ARG A 80 26.80 58.49 12.24
C ARG A 80 26.34 59.90 11.81
N VAL A 81 25.07 60.04 11.40
CA VAL A 81 24.45 61.35 11.15
C VAL A 81 24.44 62.16 12.45
N ARG A 82 24.87 63.43 12.37
CA ARG A 82 25.04 64.34 13.51
C ARG A 82 23.74 65.13 13.74
N PRO A 83 23.04 64.99 14.89
CA PRO A 83 21.81 65.74 15.13
C PRO A 83 22.07 67.26 15.22
N ALA A 84 21.19 68.04 14.61
CA ALA A 84 21.10 69.48 14.86
C ALA A 84 20.48 69.75 16.26
N ARG A 85 20.75 70.93 16.83
CA ARG A 85 20.46 71.25 18.24
C ARG A 85 19.33 72.29 18.40
N PRO A 86 18.15 71.92 18.95
CA PRO A 86 17.17 72.88 19.47
C PRO A 86 17.58 73.46 20.84
N GLN A 87 16.98 74.60 21.22
CA GLN A 87 17.24 75.34 22.47
C GLN A 87 16.20 75.01 23.58
N PRO A 88 16.39 75.43 24.86
CA PRO A 88 15.69 74.82 26.01
C PRO A 88 14.49 75.61 26.60
N LYS A 89 13.52 74.83 27.14
CA LYS A 89 12.64 75.01 28.35
C LYS A 89 12.15 76.41 28.79
N PRO A 90 10.86 76.55 29.18
CA PRO A 90 10.47 76.36 30.61
C PRO A 90 9.45 75.21 30.89
N ARG A 91 8.83 75.19 32.10
CA ARG A 91 8.04 74.07 32.70
C ARG A 91 7.17 74.55 33.90
N PRO A 92 6.41 73.67 34.60
CA PRO A 92 5.07 73.12 34.32
C PRO A 92 3.97 74.13 34.78
N PRO A 93 2.94 73.92 35.67
CA PRO A 93 2.42 72.75 36.43
C PRO A 93 1.44 71.90 35.55
N THR A 94 0.44 71.10 35.96
CA THR A 94 -0.27 70.81 37.25
C THR A 94 -0.90 69.39 37.21
N GLU A 95 -1.38 68.88 38.35
CA GLU A 95 -2.21 67.65 38.52
C GLU A 95 -3.37 67.97 39.51
N PRO A 96 -4.58 67.34 39.46
CA PRO A 96 -4.78 65.97 39.97
C PRO A 96 -5.90 65.09 39.34
N VAL A 97 -5.71 63.75 39.46
CA VAL A 97 -6.58 62.58 39.81
C VAL A 97 -8.14 62.71 39.99
N PRO A 98 -8.95 61.61 40.09
CA PRO A 98 -9.65 60.84 39.02
C PRO A 98 -11.22 60.79 39.17
N ALA A 99 -11.94 59.92 38.42
CA ALA A 99 -12.85 58.86 38.97
C ALA A 99 -13.78 58.11 37.95
N THR A 100 -14.15 56.86 38.31
CA THR A 100 -15.37 56.10 37.92
C THR A 100 -15.45 55.39 36.54
N ALA A 101 -16.24 54.31 36.49
CA ALA A 101 -16.54 53.40 35.35
C ALA A 101 -18.05 52.99 35.41
N PRO A 102 -18.53 51.84 34.88
CA PRO A 102 -18.44 51.26 33.53
C PRO A 102 -19.83 51.14 32.82
N ALA A 103 -19.87 50.70 31.56
CA ALA A 103 -21.10 50.26 30.87
C ALA A 103 -20.80 49.14 29.84
N ALA A 104 -21.84 48.45 29.34
CA ALA A 104 -21.77 47.14 28.67
C ALA A 104 -22.33 47.17 27.20
N PRO A 105 -22.28 46.07 26.41
CA PRO A 105 -22.47 46.07 24.95
C PRO A 105 -23.90 45.69 24.49
N GLU A 106 -24.16 45.77 23.17
CA GLU A 106 -25.42 45.28 22.57
C GLU A 106 -25.25 44.75 21.12
N GLN A 107 -26.10 43.79 20.73
CA GLN A 107 -26.17 43.15 19.40
C GLN A 107 -27.59 42.55 19.17
N PRO A 108 -28.27 42.86 18.05
CA PRO A 108 -28.88 41.86 17.14
C PRO A 108 -28.70 42.30 15.65
N ALA A 109 -29.42 41.92 14.57
CA ALA A 109 -30.59 41.04 14.31
C ALA A 109 -30.58 40.49 12.84
N VAL A 110 -31.48 39.55 12.52
CA VAL A 110 -31.89 39.02 11.17
C VAL A 110 -33.28 38.35 11.33
N PRO A 111 -34.05 37.90 10.27
CA PRO A 111 -33.96 38.05 8.79
C PRO A 111 -35.20 38.88 8.30
N PRO A 112 -36.09 38.59 7.30
CA PRO A 112 -36.09 37.69 6.11
C PRO A 112 -36.66 38.25 4.77
N ASP A 113 -36.70 37.37 3.74
CA ASP A 113 -37.59 37.22 2.56
C ASP A 113 -38.37 38.37 1.88
N THR A 114 -38.24 38.46 0.53
CA THR A 114 -39.30 38.04 -0.44
C THR A 114 -38.80 38.08 -1.91
N MET A 115 -39.42 37.25 -2.76
CA MET A 115 -39.15 36.96 -4.19
C MET A 115 -39.12 38.15 -5.18
N ALA A 116 -38.36 37.99 -6.27
CA ALA A 116 -38.67 38.52 -7.61
C ALA A 116 -38.07 37.61 -8.71
N GLN A 117 -38.66 37.61 -9.92
CA GLN A 117 -38.39 36.65 -11.00
C GLN A 117 -38.33 37.36 -12.37
N ALA A 118 -37.31 37.10 -13.19
CA ALA A 118 -37.32 37.41 -14.63
C ALA A 118 -36.25 36.62 -15.41
N GLU A 119 -36.65 36.04 -16.54
CA GLU A 119 -35.79 35.50 -17.62
C GLU A 119 -36.48 35.89 -18.95
N PRO A 120 -35.71 36.28 -19.99
CA PRO A 120 -35.82 35.53 -21.25
C PRO A 120 -34.49 35.39 -22.02
N GLU A 121 -34.53 34.58 -23.09
CA GLU A 121 -33.38 33.99 -23.78
C GLU A 121 -33.02 34.74 -25.12
N PRO A 122 -32.49 34.15 -26.22
CA PRO A 122 -31.25 34.64 -26.87
C PRO A 122 -31.48 35.31 -28.25
N PRO A 123 -30.41 35.51 -29.07
CA PRO A 123 -30.31 34.58 -30.21
C PRO A 123 -28.89 34.15 -30.67
N ALA A 124 -28.93 33.06 -31.45
CA ALA A 124 -27.99 32.53 -32.46
C ALA A 124 -27.29 33.57 -33.39
N ALA A 125 -26.27 33.23 -34.20
CA ALA A 125 -25.29 32.13 -34.27
C ALA A 125 -24.32 32.37 -35.47
N ALA A 126 -23.21 31.63 -35.56
CA ALA A 126 -22.54 31.29 -36.83
C ALA A 126 -21.52 30.15 -36.65
N ALA A 127 -21.32 29.32 -37.67
CA ALA A 127 -20.27 28.30 -37.72
C ALA A 127 -19.54 28.34 -39.08
N SER A 128 -18.25 27.99 -39.13
CA SER A 128 -17.60 27.44 -40.34
C SER A 128 -16.18 26.90 -40.08
N ALA A 129 -15.91 25.75 -40.67
CA ALA A 129 -14.62 25.13 -41.01
C ALA A 129 -14.91 24.20 -42.23
N PRO A 130 -13.94 23.51 -42.88
CA PRO A 130 -12.48 23.52 -42.75
C PRO A 130 -11.75 23.75 -44.11
N ALA A 131 -10.41 23.61 -44.16
CA ALA A 131 -9.63 23.43 -45.40
C ALA A 131 -8.29 22.68 -45.13
N THR A 132 -7.67 22.13 -46.18
CA THR A 132 -6.55 21.15 -46.10
C THR A 132 -5.56 21.28 -47.29
N ALA A 133 -4.45 20.53 -47.29
CA ALA A 133 -3.33 20.42 -48.27
C ALA A 133 -2.23 21.53 -48.13
N ALA A 134 -0.91 21.24 -48.03
CA ALA A 134 0.04 20.42 -48.82
C ALA A 134 0.50 21.12 -50.13
N SER A 135 1.72 21.05 -50.66
CA SER A 135 3.06 20.55 -50.27
C SER A 135 3.97 20.77 -51.52
N ALA A 136 5.22 21.25 -51.39
CA ALA A 136 6.21 21.39 -52.48
C ALA A 136 7.65 21.54 -51.91
N ALA A 137 8.73 21.38 -52.71
CA ALA A 137 10.06 21.02 -52.17
C ALA A 137 11.32 21.62 -52.84
N ALA A 138 12.40 21.74 -52.03
CA ALA A 138 13.86 21.60 -52.33
C ALA A 138 14.54 22.64 -53.28
N PRO A 139 15.90 22.71 -53.40
CA PRO A 139 16.98 21.88 -52.79
C PRO A 139 18.24 22.62 -52.22
N ALA A 140 19.18 21.84 -51.63
CA ALA A 140 20.65 22.05 -51.39
C ALA A 140 21.15 23.29 -50.57
N GLU A 141 21.84 23.19 -49.42
CA GLU A 141 23.15 22.56 -48.99
C GLU A 141 24.40 23.48 -49.11
N PRO A 142 25.49 23.33 -48.30
CA PRO A 142 25.67 22.54 -47.06
C PRO A 142 26.44 23.26 -45.89
N ALA A 143 26.62 22.53 -44.76
CA ALA A 143 27.66 22.71 -43.71
C ALA A 143 27.51 23.91 -42.70
N VAL A 144 28.01 23.88 -41.44
CA VAL A 144 28.84 22.90 -40.68
C VAL A 144 28.30 22.60 -39.25
N VAL A 145 28.63 21.40 -38.78
CA VAL A 145 28.71 20.85 -37.39
C VAL A 145 28.41 21.78 -36.19
N ALA A 146 27.44 21.35 -35.36
CA ALA A 146 27.45 21.54 -33.90
C ALA A 146 26.88 20.27 -33.23
N ALA A 147 27.48 19.80 -32.14
CA ALA A 147 27.14 18.50 -31.54
C ALA A 147 25.84 18.56 -30.73
N SER A 148 24.83 17.76 -31.11
CA SER A 148 23.65 17.53 -30.28
C SER A 148 23.95 16.51 -29.18
N ALA A 149 23.57 16.85 -27.94
CA ALA A 149 23.51 15.89 -26.84
C ALA A 149 22.53 14.74 -27.17
N PRO A 150 22.70 13.53 -26.61
CA PRO A 150 21.78 12.42 -26.86
C PRO A 150 20.36 12.81 -26.44
N GLN A 151 19.44 12.84 -27.39
CA GLN A 151 18.02 13.02 -27.09
C GLN A 151 17.57 11.88 -26.19
N ALA A 152 17.03 12.22 -25.02
CA ALA A 152 16.35 11.25 -24.19
C ALA A 152 15.17 10.67 -24.98
N GLY A 153 15.23 9.38 -25.32
CA GLY A 153 14.12 8.69 -25.97
C GLY A 153 12.86 8.83 -25.12
N ALA A 154 11.72 9.02 -25.76
CA ALA A 154 10.45 9.23 -25.07
C ALA A 154 10.03 7.96 -24.31
N SER A 155 10.42 7.86 -23.04
CA SER A 155 10.01 6.81 -22.13
C SER A 155 8.48 6.72 -22.08
N ALA A 156 7.93 5.55 -22.37
CA ALA A 156 6.51 5.28 -22.17
C ALA A 156 6.11 5.59 -20.72
N PRO A 157 4.91 6.16 -20.46
CA PRO A 157 4.58 6.78 -19.17
C PRO A 157 4.53 5.85 -17.94
N GLY A 158 4.70 4.53 -18.10
CA GLY A 158 4.91 3.58 -17.00
C GLY A 158 6.39 3.32 -16.64
N ALA A 159 7.34 3.55 -17.55
CA ALA A 159 8.72 3.08 -17.39
C ALA A 159 9.47 3.76 -16.22
N GLY A 160 9.21 5.05 -15.99
CA GLY A 160 9.76 5.77 -14.84
C GLY A 160 9.23 5.21 -13.51
N VAL A 161 7.94 4.90 -13.43
CA VAL A 161 7.30 4.35 -12.22
C VAL A 161 7.85 2.96 -11.92
N ALA A 162 8.00 2.09 -12.93
CA ALA A 162 8.58 0.76 -12.77
C ALA A 162 10.02 0.78 -12.19
N SER A 163 10.75 1.89 -12.32
CA SER A 163 12.11 2.06 -11.81
C SER A 163 12.21 2.48 -10.33
N THR A 164 11.12 2.94 -9.69
CA THR A 164 11.13 3.29 -8.25
C THR A 164 10.91 2.08 -7.34
N TRP A 165 10.36 1.00 -7.88
CA TRP A 165 10.14 -0.26 -7.16
C TRP A 165 11.42 -1.11 -7.05
N PRO A 166 11.62 -1.83 -5.94
CA PRO A 166 12.81 -2.67 -5.76
C PRO A 166 12.90 -3.77 -6.84
N PRO A 167 14.12 -4.23 -7.18
CA PRO A 167 14.31 -5.40 -8.04
C PRO A 167 13.75 -6.66 -7.37
N ASP A 168 13.64 -7.77 -8.11
CA ASP A 168 13.26 -9.08 -7.55
C ASP A 168 14.05 -9.34 -6.26
N THR A 169 13.36 -9.46 -5.12
CA THR A 169 13.95 -9.49 -3.77
C THR A 169 13.43 -10.70 -2.99
N ARG A 170 14.34 -11.40 -2.28
CA ARG A 170 14.02 -12.51 -1.39
C ARG A 170 14.57 -12.24 0.01
N LEU A 171 13.67 -12.12 0.99
CA LEU A 171 14.04 -12.04 2.40
C LEU A 171 13.87 -13.42 3.05
N ARG A 172 14.88 -13.87 3.79
CA ARG A 172 14.81 -15.03 4.70
C ARG A 172 14.73 -14.52 6.13
N TYR A 173 13.82 -15.07 6.92
CA TYR A 173 13.64 -14.81 8.34
C TYR A 173 13.76 -16.10 9.14
N ARG A 174 14.31 -15.98 10.34
CA ARG A 174 14.18 -17.00 11.39
C ARG A 174 12.91 -16.74 12.16
N LEU A 175 12.11 -17.78 12.35
CA LEU A 175 10.95 -17.74 13.23
C LEU A 175 11.38 -18.19 14.62
N GLY A 176 11.25 -17.28 15.59
CA GLY A 176 11.22 -17.61 17.01
C GLY A 176 9.83 -17.31 17.59
N GLY A 177 9.59 -17.69 18.85
CA GLY A 177 8.35 -17.33 19.53
C GLY A 177 8.00 -18.22 20.70
N ARG A 178 6.74 -18.11 21.13
CA ARG A 178 6.14 -18.91 22.20
C ARG A 178 4.70 -19.27 21.88
N PHE A 179 4.30 -20.45 22.32
CA PHE A 179 2.93 -20.96 22.32
C PHE A 179 2.61 -21.51 23.71
N ARG A 180 1.33 -21.81 23.98
CA ARG A 180 0.87 -22.45 25.23
C ARG A 180 1.67 -23.70 25.65
N SER A 181 2.27 -24.43 24.70
CA SER A 181 3.03 -25.66 24.95
C SER A 181 4.55 -25.51 24.96
N GLY A 182 5.10 -24.28 24.84
CA GLY A 182 6.55 -24.04 24.83
C GLY A 182 7.01 -23.08 23.73
N GLU A 183 8.30 -23.12 23.41
CA GLU A 183 8.93 -22.26 22.41
C GLU A 183 8.53 -22.64 20.97
N LEU A 184 8.39 -21.64 20.10
CA LEU A 184 8.16 -21.81 18.67
C LEU A 184 9.44 -21.56 17.89
N HIS A 185 9.69 -22.43 16.90
CA HIS A 185 10.84 -22.37 16.01
C HIS A 185 10.42 -22.69 14.57
N GLY A 186 11.10 -22.10 13.59
CA GLY A 186 10.86 -22.34 12.16
C GLY A 186 11.57 -21.32 11.27
N ASP A 187 11.08 -21.15 10.04
CA ASP A 187 11.51 -20.11 9.12
C ASP A 187 10.33 -19.40 8.44
N ALA A 188 10.63 -18.23 7.85
CA ALA A 188 9.73 -17.57 6.94
C ALA A 188 10.50 -16.94 5.77
N ARG A 189 9.86 -16.84 4.62
CA ARG A 189 10.45 -16.33 3.38
C ARG A 189 9.46 -15.37 2.70
N VAL A 190 9.93 -14.17 2.36
CA VAL A 190 9.17 -13.19 1.57
C VAL A 190 9.85 -13.06 0.20
N LEU A 191 9.06 -13.26 -0.85
CA LEU A 191 9.46 -13.20 -2.25
C LEU A 191 8.70 -12.06 -2.91
N TRP A 192 9.42 -11.02 -3.33
CA TRP A 192 8.94 -10.01 -4.27
C TRP A 192 9.54 -10.29 -5.65
N GLN A 193 8.69 -10.23 -6.67
CA GLN A 193 9.09 -10.38 -8.07
C GLN A 193 8.21 -9.52 -8.99
N ARG A 194 8.81 -8.98 -10.05
CA ARG A 194 8.11 -8.14 -11.05
C ARG A 194 8.43 -8.58 -12.48
N ASP A 195 7.39 -8.72 -13.30
CA ASP A 195 7.44 -9.05 -14.72
C ASP A 195 6.69 -7.98 -15.51
N ASP A 196 7.45 -7.06 -16.11
CA ASP A 196 6.98 -5.77 -16.64
C ASP A 196 6.11 -4.99 -15.61
N THR A 197 4.82 -4.78 -15.88
CA THR A 197 3.89 -4.13 -14.92
C THR A 197 3.38 -5.09 -13.84
N ARG A 198 3.48 -6.41 -14.02
CA ARG A 198 2.85 -7.40 -13.15
C ARG A 198 3.74 -7.71 -11.96
N TYR A 199 3.17 -7.84 -10.76
CA TYR A 199 3.91 -8.31 -9.59
C TYR A 199 3.33 -9.58 -8.96
N GLN A 200 4.18 -10.24 -8.17
CA GLN A 200 3.75 -11.13 -7.11
C GLN A 200 4.51 -10.83 -5.82
N VAL A 201 3.79 -10.76 -4.69
CA VAL A 201 4.36 -10.98 -3.36
C VAL A 201 3.96 -12.37 -2.92
N ARG A 202 4.91 -13.20 -2.47
CA ARG A 202 4.62 -14.47 -1.80
C ARG A 202 5.32 -14.51 -0.44
N VAL A 203 4.54 -14.75 0.62
CA VAL A 203 5.02 -14.94 1.98
C VAL A 203 4.78 -16.39 2.35
N GLU A 204 5.84 -17.10 2.73
CA GLU A 204 5.81 -18.48 3.19
C GLU A 204 6.27 -18.49 4.66
N VAL A 205 5.52 -19.12 5.56
CA VAL A 205 5.81 -19.19 7.00
C VAL A 205 5.58 -20.62 7.47
N ASP A 206 6.61 -21.27 7.97
CA ASP A 206 6.57 -22.68 8.37
C ASP A 206 7.01 -22.84 9.83
N VAL A 207 6.05 -23.17 10.70
CA VAL A 207 6.22 -23.32 12.16
C VAL A 207 6.50 -24.78 12.52
N GLY A 208 7.48 -25.37 11.83
CA GLY A 208 7.80 -26.80 11.93
C GLY A 208 6.57 -27.68 11.64
N PHE A 209 6.23 -28.58 12.56
CA PHE A 209 5.09 -29.49 12.43
C PHE A 209 3.74 -28.91 12.89
N LEU A 210 3.70 -27.70 13.47
CA LEU A 210 2.49 -27.16 14.09
C LEU A 210 1.56 -26.46 13.09
N ALA A 211 2.13 -25.64 12.20
CA ALA A 211 1.38 -24.85 11.24
C ALA A 211 2.24 -24.42 10.05
N SER A 212 1.59 -24.23 8.90
CA SER A 212 2.15 -23.54 7.75
C SER A 212 1.16 -22.50 7.22
N LEU A 213 1.68 -21.39 6.72
CA LEU A 213 0.92 -20.30 6.12
C LEU A 213 1.63 -19.81 4.87
N VAL A 214 0.98 -19.93 3.72
CA VAL A 214 1.40 -19.28 2.47
C VAL A 214 0.41 -18.17 2.16
N MET A 215 0.87 -16.94 1.98
CA MET A 215 0.07 -15.82 1.48
C MET A 215 0.64 -15.37 0.14
N THR A 216 -0.20 -15.18 -0.87
CA THR A 216 0.22 -14.72 -2.20
C THR A 216 -0.66 -13.57 -2.65
N SER A 217 -0.05 -12.46 -3.02
CA SER A 217 -0.67 -11.29 -3.64
C SER A 217 -0.19 -11.16 -5.08
N GLN A 218 -1.08 -10.81 -6.00
CA GLN A 218 -0.76 -10.49 -7.38
C GLN A 218 -1.58 -9.32 -7.89
N GLY A 219 -0.98 -8.53 -8.77
CA GLY A 219 -1.62 -7.39 -9.41
C GLY A 219 -0.68 -6.63 -10.32
N GLU A 220 -0.98 -5.34 -10.55
CA GLU A 220 -0.15 -4.45 -11.37
C GLU A 220 0.60 -3.42 -10.50
N VAL A 221 1.70 -2.91 -11.04
CA VAL A 221 2.62 -1.96 -10.41
C VAL A 221 2.39 -0.58 -11.01
N GLY A 222 1.69 0.27 -10.26
CA GLY A 222 1.55 1.69 -10.54
C GLY A 222 2.38 2.55 -9.58
N PRO A 223 1.99 3.83 -9.36
CA PRO A 223 2.55 4.65 -8.29
C PRO A 223 2.33 4.03 -6.90
N THR A 224 1.22 3.30 -6.75
CA THR A 224 0.90 2.32 -5.70
C THR A 224 0.83 0.92 -6.31
N LEU A 225 1.02 -0.13 -5.51
CA LEU A 225 0.63 -1.48 -5.89
C LEU A 225 -0.89 -1.54 -6.06
N GLN A 226 -1.34 -2.21 -7.11
CA GLN A 226 -2.76 -2.43 -7.40
C GLN A 226 -3.05 -3.94 -7.37
N PRO A 227 -3.30 -4.52 -6.18
CA PRO A 227 -3.66 -5.93 -6.07
C PRO A 227 -4.94 -6.26 -6.85
N GLN A 228 -4.95 -7.42 -7.49
CA GLN A 228 -6.10 -7.99 -8.22
C GLN A 228 -6.56 -9.32 -7.59
N ALA A 229 -5.64 -10.08 -7.01
CA ALA A 229 -5.89 -11.36 -6.37
C ALA A 229 -5.01 -11.51 -5.11
N TYR A 230 -5.62 -11.93 -4.01
CA TYR A 230 -4.91 -12.36 -2.81
C TYR A 230 -5.43 -13.72 -2.35
N GLU A 231 -4.54 -14.63 -2.01
CA GLU A 231 -4.87 -15.96 -1.47
C GLU A 231 -3.97 -16.30 -0.27
N GLU A 232 -4.59 -16.80 0.80
CA GLU A 232 -3.89 -17.39 1.95
C GLU A 232 -4.24 -18.87 2.08
N GLN A 233 -3.23 -19.71 2.26
CA GLN A 233 -3.36 -21.13 2.52
C GLN A 233 -2.78 -21.44 3.90
N ARG A 234 -3.65 -21.72 4.88
CA ARG A 234 -3.26 -22.05 6.26
C ARG A 234 -3.47 -23.53 6.52
N ASN A 235 -2.41 -24.25 6.88
CA ASN A 235 -2.40 -25.71 7.08
C ASN A 235 -3.10 -26.44 5.91
N GLY A 236 -2.74 -26.08 4.67
CA GLY A 236 -3.31 -26.63 3.44
C GLY A 236 -4.68 -26.08 3.03
N ARG A 237 -5.41 -25.34 3.87
CA ARG A 237 -6.77 -24.82 3.57
C ARG A 237 -6.69 -23.43 2.91
N PRO A 238 -7.08 -23.27 1.63
CA PRO A 238 -7.03 -21.98 0.93
C PRO A 238 -8.23 -21.09 1.28
N ARG A 239 -8.03 -19.78 1.25
CA ARG A 239 -9.04 -18.71 1.28
C ARG A 239 -8.53 -17.55 0.42
N GLY A 240 -9.37 -17.01 -0.45
CA GLY A 240 -8.97 -15.94 -1.37
C GLY A 240 -9.94 -14.78 -1.45
N LEU A 241 -9.49 -13.68 -2.04
CA LEU A 241 -10.31 -12.54 -2.42
C LEU A 241 -9.87 -12.02 -3.79
N ARG A 242 -10.81 -11.41 -4.53
CA ARG A 242 -10.55 -10.80 -5.83
C ARG A 242 -10.86 -9.31 -5.75
N ILE A 243 -9.91 -8.48 -6.14
CA ILE A 243 -10.02 -7.02 -6.14
C ILE A 243 -10.22 -6.59 -7.60
N GLY A 244 -11.45 -6.20 -7.93
CA GLY A 244 -11.81 -5.69 -9.25
C GLY A 244 -11.53 -4.20 -9.41
N GLU A 245 -12.05 -3.59 -10.47
CA GLU A 245 -11.87 -2.15 -10.70
C GLU A 245 -12.64 -1.29 -9.69
N ARG A 246 -13.84 -1.73 -9.28
CA ARG A 246 -14.77 -0.95 -8.43
C ARG A 246 -15.22 -1.67 -7.16
N GLU A 247 -14.98 -2.97 -7.07
CA GLU A 247 -15.51 -3.86 -6.04
C GLU A 247 -14.51 -4.95 -5.63
N ILE A 248 -14.76 -5.59 -4.48
CA ILE A 248 -13.94 -6.66 -3.93
C ILE A 248 -14.86 -7.83 -3.57
N LEU A 249 -14.58 -9.00 -4.13
CA LEU A 249 -15.23 -10.27 -3.79
C LEU A 249 -14.41 -10.98 -2.71
N LEU A 250 -15.03 -11.20 -1.55
CA LEU A 250 -14.43 -11.81 -0.36
C LEU A 250 -14.65 -13.34 -0.33
N ALA A 251 -13.88 -14.09 0.47
CA ALA A 251 -13.93 -15.56 0.52
C ALA A 251 -15.28 -16.11 0.98
N ASN A 252 -16.08 -15.31 1.69
CA ASN A 252 -17.44 -15.66 2.12
C ASN A 252 -18.51 -15.38 1.06
N GLY A 253 -18.14 -14.91 -0.14
CA GLY A 253 -19.05 -14.56 -1.22
C GLY A 253 -19.61 -13.13 -1.15
N ASN A 254 -19.30 -12.36 -0.10
CA ASN A 254 -19.73 -10.97 -0.02
C ASN A 254 -18.97 -10.12 -1.05
N VAL A 255 -19.69 -9.24 -1.73
CA VAL A 255 -19.13 -8.17 -2.58
C VAL A 255 -19.24 -6.84 -1.83
N ILE A 256 -18.16 -6.05 -1.83
CA ILE A 256 -18.12 -4.70 -1.26
C ILE A 256 -17.46 -3.72 -2.22
N ALA A 257 -17.76 -2.42 -2.11
CA ALA A 257 -17.07 -1.39 -2.89
C ALA A 257 -15.57 -1.35 -2.56
N LYS A 258 -14.73 -1.12 -3.58
CA LYS A 258 -13.27 -1.04 -3.42
C LYS A 258 -12.85 0.35 -2.88
N PRO A 259 -12.16 0.44 -1.72
CA PRO A 259 -11.56 1.69 -1.29
C PRO A 259 -10.36 2.10 -2.16
N PRO A 260 -10.00 3.40 -2.23
CA PRO A 260 -8.78 3.83 -2.89
C PRO A 260 -7.54 3.20 -2.24
N ASP A 261 -6.54 2.90 -3.08
CA ASP A 261 -5.22 2.35 -2.72
C ASP A 261 -5.24 1.14 -1.77
N VAL A 262 -6.31 0.33 -1.85
CA VAL A 262 -6.46 -0.89 -1.04
C VAL A 262 -5.30 -1.85 -1.28
N GLN A 263 -4.69 -2.29 -0.18
CA GLN A 263 -3.64 -3.31 -0.15
C GLN A 263 -4.20 -4.61 0.42
N ASP A 264 -3.43 -5.69 0.39
CA ASP A 264 -3.74 -6.94 1.08
C ASP A 264 -2.64 -7.29 2.11
N THR A 265 -2.83 -8.40 2.83
CA THR A 265 -1.93 -8.83 3.92
C THR A 265 -0.49 -9.05 3.46
N ALA A 266 -0.24 -9.34 2.17
CA ALA A 266 1.09 -9.56 1.62
C ALA A 266 1.62 -8.33 0.84
N SER A 267 0.78 -7.64 0.06
CA SER A 267 1.20 -6.44 -0.69
C SER A 267 1.65 -5.29 0.22
N GLN A 268 1.07 -5.18 1.43
CA GLN A 268 1.41 -4.13 2.41
C GLN A 268 2.91 -4.02 2.68
N PHE A 269 3.67 -5.13 2.70
CA PHE A 269 5.08 -5.12 3.08
C PHE A 269 5.93 -4.38 2.04
N VAL A 270 5.58 -4.50 0.76
CA VAL A 270 6.29 -3.86 -0.35
C VAL A 270 5.74 -2.46 -0.62
N GLU A 271 4.42 -2.23 -0.52
CA GLU A 271 3.83 -0.90 -0.60
C GLU A 271 4.37 0.02 0.52
N LEU A 272 4.45 -0.44 1.77
CA LEU A 272 5.00 0.36 2.88
C LEU A 272 6.51 0.63 2.70
N ALA A 273 7.29 -0.39 2.30
CA ALA A 273 8.72 -0.21 2.02
C ALA A 273 8.95 0.86 0.94
N HIS A 274 8.19 0.79 -0.16
CA HIS A 274 8.23 1.78 -1.23
C HIS A 274 7.73 3.16 -0.77
N ARG A 275 6.64 3.24 0.00
CA ARG A 275 6.12 4.51 0.57
C ARG A 275 7.17 5.25 1.40
N PHE A 276 7.93 4.53 2.23
CA PHE A 276 9.02 5.12 3.00
C PHE A 276 10.24 5.45 2.13
N ALA A 277 10.64 4.55 1.21
CA ALA A 277 11.78 4.77 0.33
C ALA A 277 11.59 5.95 -0.65
N THR A 278 10.36 6.20 -1.12
CA THR A 278 10.02 7.36 -1.97
C THR A 278 9.58 8.59 -1.17
N GLY A 279 9.56 8.53 0.17
CA GLY A 279 9.12 9.64 1.02
C GLY A 279 7.63 10.00 0.88
N ARG A 280 6.78 9.11 0.35
CA ARG A 280 5.30 9.28 0.36
C ARG A 280 4.77 9.31 1.79
N ASP A 281 5.43 8.59 2.69
CA ASP A 281 5.25 8.70 4.14
C ASP A 281 6.63 8.83 4.80
N ARG A 282 6.73 9.62 5.88
CA ARG A 282 7.99 9.84 6.59
C ARG A 282 8.16 8.84 7.72
N LEU A 283 9.11 7.92 7.58
CA LEU A 283 9.48 6.92 8.58
C LEU A 283 10.23 7.56 9.76
N GLU A 284 9.50 8.27 10.62
CA GLU A 284 10.01 9.03 11.77
C GLU A 284 9.09 8.81 12.98
N VAL A 285 9.67 8.80 14.18
CA VAL A 285 8.92 8.51 15.42
C VAL A 285 7.90 9.62 15.71
N GLY A 286 6.66 9.22 15.99
CA GLY A 286 5.51 10.11 16.19
C GLY A 286 4.61 10.28 14.97
N ASN A 287 5.09 9.89 13.77
CA ASN A 287 4.23 9.82 12.58
C ASN A 287 3.40 8.52 12.57
N ALA A 288 2.36 8.49 11.74
CA ALA A 288 1.55 7.29 11.51
C ALA A 288 1.24 7.12 10.02
N VAL A 289 1.19 5.86 9.55
CA VAL A 289 0.83 5.50 8.17
C VAL A 289 -0.55 4.84 8.14
N THR A 290 -1.40 5.23 7.19
CA THR A 290 -2.77 4.71 7.04
C THR A 290 -3.03 4.16 5.63
N PHE A 291 -3.78 3.06 5.54
CA PHE A 291 -4.24 2.45 4.29
C PHE A 291 -5.45 1.51 4.53
N SER A 292 -6.21 1.21 3.48
CA SER A 292 -7.24 0.16 3.52
C SER A 292 -6.60 -1.20 3.27
N MET A 293 -6.90 -2.22 4.08
CA MET A 293 -6.37 -3.58 3.91
C MET A 293 -7.50 -4.60 3.69
N ALA A 294 -7.47 -5.27 2.55
CA ALA A 294 -8.30 -6.41 2.21
C ALA A 294 -7.74 -7.70 2.84
N ARG A 295 -8.60 -8.40 3.57
CA ARG A 295 -8.36 -9.75 4.11
C ARG A 295 -9.53 -10.64 3.71
N PRO A 296 -9.41 -11.99 3.64
CA PRO A 296 -10.45 -12.83 3.02
C PRO A 296 -11.84 -12.80 3.67
N GLY A 297 -11.98 -12.24 4.89
CA GLY A 297 -13.27 -12.01 5.53
C GLY A 297 -13.84 -10.59 5.42
N ALA A 298 -13.02 -9.57 5.12
CA ALA A 298 -13.41 -8.15 5.09
C ALA A 298 -12.26 -7.23 4.64
N VAL A 299 -12.61 -6.00 4.27
CA VAL A 299 -11.68 -4.87 4.24
C VAL A 299 -11.86 -4.02 5.50
N ASP A 300 -10.76 -3.57 6.08
CA ASP A 300 -10.72 -2.63 7.21
C ASP A 300 -9.74 -1.49 6.91
N LEU A 301 -9.93 -0.32 7.53
CA LEU A 301 -8.91 0.74 7.56
C LEU A 301 -7.88 0.42 8.64
N TRP A 302 -6.60 0.40 8.28
CA TRP A 302 -5.49 0.18 9.20
C TRP A 302 -4.65 1.45 9.34
N THR A 303 -4.25 1.74 10.57
CA THR A 303 -3.27 2.78 10.90
C THR A 303 -2.16 2.16 11.74
N TYR A 304 -0.91 2.45 11.38
CA TYR A 304 0.28 2.03 12.11
C TYR A 304 1.02 3.26 12.64
N ASP A 305 1.22 3.31 13.94
CA ASP A 305 2.01 4.36 14.61
C ASP A 305 3.48 3.98 14.61
N ILE A 306 4.35 4.91 14.20
CA ILE A 306 5.81 4.74 14.26
C ILE A 306 6.26 5.18 15.66
N VAL A 307 6.44 4.22 16.56
CA VAL A 307 6.45 4.47 18.01
C VAL A 307 7.84 4.56 18.63
N GLU A 308 8.82 3.85 18.09
CA GLU A 308 10.19 3.81 18.62
C GLU A 308 11.21 3.44 17.54
N ARG A 309 12.49 3.68 17.83
CA ARG A 309 13.62 3.35 16.96
C ARG A 309 14.55 2.41 17.74
N GLU A 310 14.64 1.16 17.28
CA GLU A 310 15.28 0.04 17.98
C GLU A 310 16.52 -0.43 17.19
N VAL A 311 17.59 -0.82 17.89
CA VAL A 311 18.76 -1.47 17.26
C VAL A 311 18.61 -2.98 17.41
N LEU A 312 18.28 -3.64 16.31
CA LEU A 312 18.05 -5.08 16.23
C LEU A 312 19.36 -5.83 16.02
N ALA A 313 19.65 -6.84 16.85
CA ALA A 313 20.79 -7.73 16.67
C ALA A 313 20.45 -8.86 15.68
N THR A 314 20.95 -8.78 14.44
CA THR A 314 20.64 -9.74 13.37
C THR A 314 21.88 -10.51 12.88
N LYS A 315 21.69 -11.53 12.03
CA LYS A 315 22.81 -12.19 11.32
C LYS A 315 23.54 -11.27 10.32
N LEU A 316 22.93 -10.15 9.94
CA LEU A 316 23.53 -9.10 9.11
C LEU A 316 24.25 -8.01 9.94
N GLY A 317 24.34 -8.20 11.27
CA GLY A 317 24.88 -7.23 12.22
C GLY A 317 23.81 -6.46 12.99
N PRO A 318 24.20 -5.45 13.81
CA PRO A 318 23.28 -4.54 14.45
C PRO A 318 22.65 -3.61 13.41
N ILE A 319 21.32 -3.54 13.36
CA ILE A 319 20.56 -2.73 12.40
C ILE A 319 19.60 -1.81 13.15
N GLU A 320 19.70 -0.50 12.90
CA GLU A 320 18.69 0.46 13.36
C GLU A 320 17.41 0.34 12.50
N ALA A 321 16.27 0.18 13.16
CA ALA A 321 14.96 0.05 12.52
C ALA A 321 13.87 0.80 13.29
N PHE A 322 12.85 1.25 12.57
CA PHE A 322 11.69 1.97 13.11
C PHE A 322 10.53 1.01 13.32
N HIS A 323 10.01 0.97 14.54
CA HIS A 323 8.95 0.06 14.95
C HIS A 323 7.56 0.68 14.72
N LEU A 324 6.74 -0.03 13.96
CA LEU A 324 5.35 0.28 13.64
C LEU A 324 4.41 -0.62 14.45
N LYS A 325 3.54 -0.02 15.27
CA LYS A 325 2.48 -0.73 16.01
C LYS A 325 1.11 -0.44 15.39
N PRO A 326 0.26 -1.46 15.14
CA PRO A 326 -1.08 -1.25 14.61
C PRO A 326 -2.00 -0.65 15.69
N ARG A 327 -2.80 0.34 15.32
CA ARG A 327 -3.92 0.80 16.15
C ARG A 327 -5.03 -0.26 16.20
N PRO A 328 -5.86 -0.29 17.26
CA PRO A 328 -7.07 -1.11 17.29
C PRO A 328 -7.99 -0.77 16.11
N ILE A 329 -8.28 -1.75 15.24
CA ILE A 329 -9.25 -1.60 14.16
C ILE A 329 -10.69 -1.61 14.72
N ALA A 330 -11.58 -0.82 14.12
CA ALA A 330 -12.94 -0.61 14.64
C ALA A 330 -13.80 -1.90 14.71
N ASN A 331 -13.54 -2.87 13.82
CA ASN A 331 -14.27 -4.15 13.76
C ASN A 331 -13.27 -5.33 13.84
N PRO A 332 -12.73 -5.64 15.03
CA PRO A 332 -11.69 -6.66 15.18
C PRO A 332 -12.25 -8.07 14.97
N ARG A 333 -11.75 -8.77 13.95
CA ARG A 333 -12.15 -10.15 13.61
C ARG A 333 -11.16 -11.16 14.19
N GLY A 334 -11.02 -11.12 15.52
CA GLY A 334 -10.02 -11.86 16.29
C GLY A 334 -8.99 -10.94 16.96
N ASN A 335 -8.10 -11.55 17.76
CA ASN A 335 -7.09 -10.90 18.61
C ASN A 335 -5.67 -10.90 17.98
N ILE A 336 -5.58 -11.06 16.65
CA ILE A 336 -4.31 -11.13 15.93
C ILE A 336 -3.85 -9.72 15.56
N THR A 337 -2.67 -9.32 16.05
CA THR A 337 -1.99 -8.07 15.69
C THR A 337 -0.60 -8.37 15.14
N ALA A 338 -0.17 -7.58 14.15
CA ALA A 338 1.16 -7.68 13.55
C ALA A 338 1.89 -6.34 13.71
N GLU A 339 3.00 -6.34 14.43
CA GLU A 339 3.95 -5.23 14.57
C GLU A 339 5.11 -5.43 13.58
N MET A 340 5.69 -4.35 13.07
CA MET A 340 6.72 -4.41 12.01
C MET A 340 7.88 -3.45 12.28
N TRP A 341 9.09 -3.81 11.87
CA TRP A 341 10.27 -2.94 11.97
C TRP A 341 10.87 -2.71 10.59
N PHE A 342 10.96 -1.45 10.17
CA PHE A 342 11.46 -1.04 8.86
C PHE A 342 12.85 -0.40 9.00
N ALA A 343 13.84 -0.86 8.22
CA ALA A 343 15.23 -0.40 8.32
C ALA A 343 15.66 0.41 7.07
N PRO A 344 15.87 1.74 7.17
CA PRO A 344 16.37 2.56 6.07
C PRO A 344 17.71 2.04 5.50
N ALA A 345 18.58 1.52 6.38
CA ALA A 345 19.87 0.92 6.05
C ALA A 345 19.79 -0.33 5.14
N LEU A 346 18.60 -0.92 5.00
CA LEU A 346 18.31 -2.05 4.10
C LEU A 346 17.15 -1.69 3.17
N GLN A 347 17.26 -0.55 2.46
CA GLN A 347 16.30 -0.10 1.44
C GLN A 347 14.85 0.04 1.97
N TYR A 348 14.68 0.39 3.26
CA TYR A 348 13.38 0.43 3.94
C TYR A 348 12.63 -0.91 3.92
N LEU A 349 13.34 -2.04 3.90
CA LEU A 349 12.70 -3.36 3.99
C LEU A 349 12.27 -3.70 5.45
N PRO A 350 11.21 -4.52 5.62
CA PRO A 350 10.79 -4.99 6.94
C PRO A 350 11.76 -6.05 7.48
N VAL A 351 12.60 -5.66 8.44
CA VAL A 351 13.66 -6.51 9.03
C VAL A 351 13.19 -7.37 10.21
N ARG A 352 12.06 -7.02 10.81
CA ARG A 352 11.39 -7.81 11.84
C ARG A 352 9.87 -7.70 11.71
N ILE A 353 9.15 -8.79 11.99
CA ILE A 353 7.69 -8.81 12.03
C ILE A 353 7.27 -9.65 13.26
N ARG A 354 6.53 -9.05 14.19
CA ARG A 354 6.04 -9.72 15.41
C ARG A 354 4.54 -9.89 15.34
N VAL A 355 4.06 -11.13 15.32
CA VAL A 355 2.63 -11.46 15.29
C VAL A 355 2.20 -11.98 16.66
N ASN A 356 1.31 -11.23 17.32
CA ASN A 356 0.69 -11.62 18.58
C ASN A 356 -0.71 -12.20 18.27
N MET A 357 -1.13 -13.27 18.94
CA MET A 357 -2.43 -13.92 18.75
C MET A 357 -3.16 -14.00 20.10
N GLY A 358 -3.38 -12.82 20.70
CA GLY A 358 -3.66 -12.68 22.13
C GLY A 358 -2.61 -13.39 22.99
N ASP A 359 -3.06 -13.96 24.11
CA ASP A 359 -2.20 -14.65 25.08
C ASP A 359 -1.83 -16.10 24.65
N GLU A 360 -2.31 -16.58 23.51
CA GLU A 360 -2.12 -17.98 23.09
C GLU A 360 -0.78 -18.23 22.41
N ALA A 361 -0.37 -17.30 21.55
CA ALA A 361 0.82 -17.39 20.71
C ALA A 361 1.45 -16.03 20.46
N GLN A 362 2.77 -16.02 20.38
CA GLN A 362 3.55 -14.88 19.89
C GLN A 362 4.66 -15.41 18.99
N VAL A 363 4.72 -14.89 17.76
CA VAL A 363 5.68 -15.26 16.72
C VAL A 363 6.53 -14.03 16.40
N ASP A 364 7.85 -14.18 16.35
CA ASP A 364 8.80 -13.12 16.03
C ASP A 364 9.67 -13.58 14.84
N LEU A 365 9.48 -12.92 13.70
CA LEU A 365 10.23 -13.15 12.46
C LEU A 365 11.36 -12.15 12.39
N LEU A 366 12.62 -12.60 12.46
CA LEU A 366 13.80 -11.72 12.38
C LEU A 366 14.63 -12.05 11.15
N VAL A 367 15.01 -11.03 10.37
CA VAL A 367 15.73 -11.22 9.11
C VAL A 367 17.09 -11.89 9.32
N GLU A 368 17.39 -12.88 8.47
CA GLU A 368 18.67 -13.58 8.41
C GLU A 368 19.50 -13.15 7.20
N ALA A 369 18.84 -12.95 6.05
CA ALA A 369 19.47 -12.60 4.79
C ALA A 369 18.47 -11.98 3.81
N ILE A 370 18.98 -11.16 2.90
CA ILE A 370 18.21 -10.50 1.83
C ILE A 370 18.99 -10.71 0.53
N ASP A 371 18.43 -11.46 -0.41
CA ASP A 371 18.99 -11.62 -1.75
C ASP A 371 18.22 -10.73 -2.75
N GLN A 372 18.91 -10.20 -3.75
CA GLN A 372 18.35 -9.45 -4.87
C GLN A 372 18.92 -9.97 -6.19
N LYS A 373 18.29 -9.60 -7.30
CA LYS A 373 18.76 -9.82 -8.66
C LYS A 373 19.92 -8.85 -8.99
#